data_AF-A0A3B0YDG9-F1
#
_entry.id   AF-A0A3B0YDG9-F1
#
_cell.length_a   1.000
_cell.length_b   1.000
_cell.length_c   1.000
_cell.angle_alpha   90.00
_cell.angle_beta   90.00
_cell.angle_gamma   90.00
#
_symmetry.space_group_name_H-M   'P 1'
#
loop_
_entity.id
_entity.type
_entity.pdbx_description
1 polymer ?
#
loop_
_entity_poly.entity_id
_entity_poly.type
_entity_poly.pdbx_seq_one_letter_code
_entity_poly.pdbx_strand_id
1 'polypeptide(L)'
;MNTVFWILSGIAVIWALAYARASLAVTTLFAAAVLVLYFFTSPISPLAIAFISLTFILVTLPLNLPILRLRWISAPVLRTFKRIMPHVSQTEREALEAGSVWWDGELFSGKPHWKTLLDLAPGTLSKEEQEFLD
;
A
#
# COMPACT_ATOMS: atom_id res chain seq x y z
N MET A 1 -7.82 -38.47 -0.65
CA MET A 1 -8.42 -37.66 0.43
C MET A 1 -7.43 -36.69 1.05
N ASN A 2 -6.22 -37.11 1.45
CA ASN A 2 -5.24 -36.24 2.13
C ASN A 2 -4.86 -34.97 1.33
N THR A 3 -4.55 -35.08 0.04
CA THR A 3 -4.12 -33.93 -0.78
C THR A 3 -5.20 -32.86 -0.95
N VAL A 4 -6.46 -33.26 -1.16
CA VAL A 4 -7.57 -32.31 -1.30
C VAL A 4 -7.82 -31.56 0.00
N PHE A 5 -7.72 -32.25 1.14
CA PHE A 5 -7.82 -31.61 2.45
C PHE A 5 -6.73 -30.55 2.64
N TRP A 6 -5.47 -30.85 2.29
CA TRP A 6 -4.36 -29.90 2.38
C TRP A 6 -4.57 -28.67 1.48
N ILE A 7 -5.06 -28.85 0.25
CA ILE A 7 -5.36 -27.75 -0.67
C ILE A 7 -6.45 -26.84 -0.08
N LEU A 8 -7.56 -27.40 0.40
CA LEU A 8 -8.65 -26.63 0.99
C LEU A 8 -8.21 -25.91 2.26
N SER A 9 -7.44 -26.57 3.12
CA SER A 9 -6.88 -25.95 4.33
C SER A 9 -5.93 -24.80 4.00
N GLY A 10 -5.08 -24.96 2.97
CA GLY A 10 -4.17 -23.92 2.53
C GLY A 10 -4.90 -22.68 2.01
N ILE A 11 -5.95 -22.88 1.21
CA ILE A 11 -6.81 -21.79 0.73
C ILE A 11 -7.47 -21.08 1.91
N ALA A 12 -8.05 -21.82 2.85
CA ALA A 12 -8.71 -21.25 4.02
C ALA A 12 -7.73 -20.44 4.90
N VAL A 13 -6.51 -20.94 5.13
CA VAL A 13 -5.46 -20.26 5.89
C VAL A 13 -5.02 -18.98 5.20
N ILE A 14 -4.76 -19.02 3.89
CA ILE A 14 -4.39 -17.82 3.12
C ILE A 14 -5.50 -16.78 3.20
N TRP A 15 -6.77 -17.21 3.08
CA TRP A 15 -7.91 -16.31 3.14
C TRP A 15 -8.09 -15.69 4.53
N ALA A 16 -7.92 -16.47 5.60
CA ALA A 16 -7.96 -15.98 6.97
C ALA A 16 -6.83 -14.98 7.26
N LEU A 17 -5.60 -15.27 6.79
CA LEU A 17 -4.46 -14.36 6.95
C LEU A 17 -4.63 -13.07 6.13
N ALA A 18 -5.22 -13.15 4.94
CA ALA A 18 -5.57 -12.00 4.12
C ALA A 18 -6.63 -11.14 4.82
N TYR A 19 -7.66 -11.77 5.41
CA TYR A 19 -8.68 -11.09 6.20
C TYR A 19 -8.09 -10.36 7.41
N ALA A 20 -7.15 -11.01 8.10
CA ALA A 20 -6.42 -10.43 9.23
C ALA A 20 -5.38 -9.35 8.83
N ARG A 21 -5.25 -9.03 7.54
CA ARG A 21 -4.24 -8.10 6.99
C ARG A 21 -2.81 -8.43 7.46
N ALA A 22 -2.49 -9.72 7.56
CA ALA A 22 -1.18 -10.18 8.00
C ALA A 22 -0.06 -9.67 7.08
N SER A 23 1.10 -9.36 7.64
CA SER A 23 2.26 -8.93 6.85
C SER A 23 2.75 -10.06 5.95
N LEU A 24 3.39 -9.70 4.84
CA LEU A 24 3.93 -10.66 3.86
C LEU A 24 4.88 -11.69 4.50
N ALA A 25 5.65 -11.29 5.52
CA ALA A 25 6.53 -12.19 6.25
C ALA A 25 5.73 -13.27 7.00
N VAL A 26 4.66 -12.89 7.69
CA VAL A 26 3.79 -13.82 8.44
C VAL A 26 3.12 -14.80 7.49
N THR A 27 2.61 -14.33 6.35
CA THR A 27 1.97 -15.22 5.36
C THR A 27 2.98 -16.18 4.73
N THR A 28 4.20 -15.73 4.42
CA THR A 28 5.25 -16.63 3.91
C THR A 28 5.71 -17.66 4.93
N LEU A 29 5.80 -17.30 6.21
CA LEU A 29 6.14 -18.22 7.29
C LEU A 29 5.07 -19.30 7.45
N PHE A 30 3.79 -18.90 7.46
CA PHE A 30 2.68 -19.83 7.60
C PHE A 30 2.55 -20.76 6.39
N ALA A 31 2.74 -20.23 5.17
CA ALA A 31 2.77 -21.04 3.95
C ALA A 31 3.92 -22.05 3.96
N ALA A 32 5.11 -21.64 4.43
CA ALA A 32 6.25 -22.54 4.60
C ALA A 32 5.94 -23.66 5.62
N ALA A 33 5.32 -23.31 6.76
CA ALA A 33 4.93 -24.29 7.76
C ALA A 33 3.93 -25.33 7.21
N VAL A 34 2.91 -24.88 6.47
CA VAL A 34 1.93 -25.77 5.83
C VAL A 34 2.61 -26.68 4.80
N LEU A 35 3.54 -26.17 3.99
CA LEU A 35 4.30 -26.97 3.02
C LEU A 35 5.15 -28.05 3.70
N VAL A 36 5.82 -27.71 4.79
CA VAL A 36 6.62 -28.66 5.57
C VAL A 36 5.74 -29.77 6.15
N LEU A 37 4.59 -29.41 6.75
CA LEU A 37 3.63 -30.39 7.27
C LEU A 37 3.07 -31.30 6.15
N TYR A 38 2.85 -30.74 4.96
CA TYR A 38 2.43 -31.51 3.80
C TYR A 38 3.50 -32.53 3.36
N PHE A 39 4.79 -32.17 3.40
CA PHE A 39 5.89 -33.07 3.07
C PHE A 39 6.03 -34.25 4.05
N PHE A 40 5.74 -34.03 5.34
CA PHE A 40 5.77 -35.11 6.34
C PHE A 40 4.59 -36.08 6.25
N THR A 41 3.44 -35.61 5.79
CA THR A 41 2.19 -36.40 5.79
C THR A 41 1.88 -37.06 4.45
N SER A 42 2.58 -36.68 3.38
CA SER A 42 2.34 -37.19 2.03
C SER A 42 3.56 -37.94 1.49
N PRO A 43 3.39 -39.12 0.88
CA PRO A 43 4.49 -39.84 0.25
C PRO A 43 4.86 -39.15 -1.08
N ILE A 44 5.78 -38.19 -1.00
CA ILE A 44 6.28 -37.41 -2.15
C ILE A 44 7.74 -37.80 -2.38
N SER A 45 8.16 -37.89 -3.65
CA SER A 45 9.56 -38.18 -3.96
C SER A 45 10.49 -37.05 -3.49
N PRO A 46 11.70 -37.35 -2.99
CA PRO A 46 12.64 -36.32 -2.53
C PRO A 46 12.98 -35.28 -3.59
N LEU A 47 13.02 -35.69 -4.87
CA LEU A 47 13.26 -34.79 -6.00
C LEU A 47 12.12 -33.78 -6.18
N ALA A 48 10.86 -34.22 -6.05
CA ALA A 48 9.71 -33.32 -6.12
C ALA A 48 9.70 -32.33 -4.95
N ILE A 49 10.09 -32.76 -3.74
CA ILE A 49 10.24 -31.87 -2.58
C ILE A 49 11.30 -30.79 -2.86
N ALA A 50 12.46 -31.17 -3.41
CA ALA A 50 13.51 -30.23 -3.78
C ALA A 50 13.02 -29.21 -4.82
N PHE A 51 12.26 -29.66 -5.83
CA PHE A 51 11.71 -28.78 -6.86
C PHE A 51 10.66 -27.79 -6.31
N ILE A 52 9.74 -28.28 -5.46
CA ILE A 52 8.69 -27.45 -4.84
C ILE A 52 9.32 -26.43 -3.87
N SER A 53 10.27 -26.85 -3.04
CA SER A 53 10.95 -25.94 -2.12
C SER A 53 11.80 -24.90 -2.86
N LEU A 54 12.49 -25.29 -3.93
CA LEU A 54 13.26 -24.35 -4.75
C LEU A 54 12.37 -23.30 -5.39
N THR A 55 11.25 -23.70 -6.00
CA THR A 55 10.29 -22.77 -6.61
C THR A 55 9.66 -21.84 -5.56
N PHE A 56 9.32 -22.36 -4.38
CA PHE A 56 8.81 -21.55 -3.27
C PHE A 56 9.82 -20.50 -2.82
N ILE A 57 11.09 -20.87 -2.62
CA ILE A 57 12.15 -19.92 -2.25
C ILE A 57 12.37 -18.89 -3.36
N LEU A 58 12.42 -19.33 -4.62
CA LEU A 58 12.63 -18.44 -5.76
C LEU A 58 11.55 -17.35 -5.88
N VAL A 59 10.31 -17.65 -5.49
CA VAL A 59 9.21 -16.69 -5.50
C VAL A 59 9.19 -15.84 -4.23
N THR A 60 9.32 -16.45 -3.05
CA THR A 60 9.18 -15.74 -1.77
C THR A 60 10.37 -14.85 -1.41
N LEU A 61 11.57 -15.20 -1.87
CA LEU A 61 12.79 -14.43 -1.61
C LEU A 61 12.75 -13.01 -2.22
N PRO A 62 12.50 -12.82 -3.53
CA PRO A 62 12.40 -11.48 -4.12
C PRO A 62 11.19 -10.69 -3.59
N LEU A 63 10.14 -11.37 -3.11
CA LEU A 63 8.98 -10.74 -2.51
C LEU A 63 9.24 -10.21 -1.10
N ASN A 64 9.97 -10.96 -0.26
CA ASN A 64 10.29 -10.55 1.10
C ASN A 64 11.43 -9.53 1.17
N LEU A 65 12.39 -9.57 0.25
CA LEU A 65 13.51 -8.63 0.23
C LEU A 65 13.09 -7.29 -0.38
N PRO A 66 13.08 -6.17 0.40
CA PRO A 66 12.56 -4.89 -0.08
C PRO A 66 13.28 -4.37 -1.32
N ILE A 67 14.60 -4.59 -1.42
CA ILE A 67 15.44 -4.14 -2.54
C ILE A 67 15.02 -4.82 -3.85
N LEU A 68 14.81 -6.14 -3.81
CA LEU A 68 14.39 -6.92 -4.97
C LEU A 68 12.94 -6.62 -5.33
N ARG A 69 12.05 -6.56 -4.34
CA ARG A 69 10.64 -6.21 -4.52
C ARG A 69 10.49 -4.85 -5.18
N LEU A 70 11.25 -3.85 -4.72
CA LEU A 70 11.18 -2.51 -5.30
C LEU A 70 11.65 -2.50 -6.76
N ARG A 71 12.78 -3.16 -7.05
CA ARG A 71 13.39 -3.15 -8.39
C ARG A 71 12.59 -3.92 -9.42
N TRP A 72 12.06 -5.09 -9.06
CA TRP A 72 11.45 -6.02 -10.02
C TRP A 72 9.92 -6.01 -10.03
N ILE A 73 9.29 -5.57 -8.93
CA ILE A 73 7.83 -5.63 -8.79
C ILE A 73 7.27 -4.22 -8.69
N SER A 74 7.62 -3.46 -7.65
CA SER A 74 6.96 -2.19 -7.37
C SER A 74 7.30 -1.10 -8.39
N ALA A 75 8.57 -0.95 -8.81
CA ALA A 75 8.96 0.10 -9.75
C ALA A 75 8.37 -0.07 -11.17
N PRO A 76 8.38 -1.28 -11.79
CA PRO A 76 7.69 -1.48 -13.06
C PRO A 76 6.18 -1.24 -12.97
N VAL A 77 5.54 -1.76 -11.92
CA VAL A 77 4.09 -1.53 -11.69
C VAL A 77 3.78 -0.05 -11.57
N LEU A 78 4.59 0.70 -10.80
CA LEU A 78 4.42 2.14 -10.65
C LEU A 78 4.62 2.89 -11.98
N ARG A 79 5.57 2.48 -12.82
CA ARG A 79 5.75 3.09 -14.16
C ARG A 79 4.53 2.88 -15.04
N THR A 80 3.98 1.66 -15.06
CA THR A 80 2.76 1.36 -15.81
C THR A 80 1.57 2.15 -15.26
N PHE A 81 1.43 2.21 -13.94
CA PHE A 81 0.37 2.98 -13.30
C PHE A 81 0.45 4.48 -13.62
N LYS A 82 1.65 5.06 -13.56
CA LYS A 82 1.90 6.46 -13.97
C LYS A 82 1.53 6.74 -15.42
N ARG A 83 1.64 5.75 -16.31
CA ARG A 83 1.28 5.89 -17.72
C ARG A 83 -0.24 5.89 -17.94
N ILE A 84 -0.99 5.18 -17.09
CA ILE A 84 -2.45 5.06 -17.19
C ILE A 84 -3.14 6.21 -16.43
N MET A 85 -2.49 6.75 -15.40
CA MET A 85 -3.03 7.83 -14.59
C MET A 85 -3.27 9.07 -15.47
N PRO A 86 -4.48 9.66 -15.44
CA PRO A 86 -4.75 10.90 -16.15
C PRO A 86 -3.86 12.01 -15.58
N HIS A 87 -3.39 12.89 -16.45
CA HIS A 87 -2.73 14.11 -16.02
C HIS A 87 -3.75 14.98 -15.28
N VAL A 88 -3.46 15.31 -14.01
CA VAL A 88 -4.23 16.29 -13.24
C VAL A 88 -4.22 17.60 -14.03
N SER A 89 -5.40 18.10 -14.40
CA SER A 89 -5.51 19.34 -15.15
C SER A 89 -4.99 20.50 -14.29
N GLN A 90 -4.63 21.61 -14.93
CA GLN A 90 -4.17 22.79 -14.21
C GLN A 90 -5.24 23.28 -13.21
N THR A 91 -6.52 23.21 -13.57
CA THR A 91 -7.64 23.61 -12.70
C THR A 91 -7.90 22.63 -11.56
N GLU A 92 -7.76 21.32 -11.77
CA GLU A 92 -7.85 20.33 -10.67
C GLU A 92 -6.69 20.47 -9.71
N ARG A 93 -5.49 20.78 -10.23
CA ARG A 93 -4.33 21.03 -9.39
C ARG A 93 -4.52 22.29 -8.57
N GLU A 94 -4.97 23.38 -9.19
CA GLU A 94 -5.30 24.63 -8.47
C GLU A 94 -6.40 24.38 -7.42
N ALA A 95 -7.42 23.58 -7.71
CA ALA A 95 -8.45 23.22 -6.74
C ALA A 95 -7.94 22.36 -5.57
N LEU A 96 -6.98 21.46 -5.81
CA LEU A 96 -6.33 20.64 -4.78
C LEU A 96 -5.31 21.45 -3.95
N GLU A 97 -4.57 22.35 -4.60
CA GLU A 97 -3.55 23.21 -3.98
C GLU A 97 -4.16 24.40 -3.25
N ALA A 98 -5.34 24.89 -3.68
CA ALA A 98 -6.15 25.86 -2.94
C ALA A 98 -6.55 25.33 -1.54
N GLY A 99 -6.38 24.02 -1.31
CA GLY A 99 -6.55 23.39 -0.02
C GLY A 99 -8.01 23.22 0.36
N SER A 100 -8.24 22.38 1.37
CA SER A 100 -9.52 22.32 2.04
C SER A 100 -9.92 23.70 2.55
N VAL A 101 -11.23 23.94 2.60
CA VAL A 101 -11.89 25.09 3.23
C VAL A 101 -11.06 25.63 4.41
N TRP A 102 -10.57 26.87 4.27
CA TRP A 102 -9.60 27.52 5.16
C TRP A 102 -10.35 28.09 6.37
N TRP A 103 -10.36 29.41 6.54
CA TRP A 103 -11.09 30.10 7.62
C TRP A 103 -12.61 30.13 7.37
N ASP A 104 -13.03 30.04 6.11
CA ASP A 104 -14.42 30.04 5.67
C ASP A 104 -15.14 28.75 6.10
N GLY A 105 -14.45 27.61 6.05
CA GLY A 105 -15.00 26.32 6.45
C GLY A 105 -15.21 26.20 7.95
N GLU A 106 -14.26 26.73 8.71
CA GLU A 106 -14.37 26.86 10.16
C GLU A 106 -15.60 27.71 10.52
N LEU A 107 -15.81 28.84 9.84
CA LEU A 107 -16.93 29.75 10.06
C LEU A 107 -18.30 29.11 9.72
N PHE A 108 -18.39 28.35 8.63
CA PHE A 108 -19.62 27.69 8.20
C PHE A 108 -19.87 26.32 8.85
N SER A 109 -18.95 25.83 9.70
CA SER A 109 -19.09 24.53 10.41
C SER A 109 -20.15 24.52 11.53
N GLY A 110 -20.71 25.68 11.89
CA GLY A 110 -21.67 25.83 13.00
C GLY A 110 -21.06 25.81 14.41
N LYS A 111 -19.78 25.41 14.54
CA LYS A 111 -18.99 25.48 15.79
C LYS A 111 -17.52 25.88 15.52
N PRO A 112 -17.27 27.10 15.04
CA PRO A 112 -15.91 27.58 14.76
C PRO A 112 -15.01 27.64 16.01
N HIS A 113 -13.74 27.28 15.85
CA HIS A 113 -12.70 27.56 16.86
C HIS A 113 -12.21 29.01 16.72
N TRP A 114 -12.89 29.92 17.41
CA TRP A 114 -12.63 31.36 17.35
C TRP A 114 -11.20 31.79 17.67
N LYS A 115 -10.52 31.08 18.57
CA LYS A 115 -9.13 31.39 18.93
C LYS A 115 -8.20 31.27 17.71
N THR A 116 -8.39 30.23 16.91
CA THR A 116 -7.61 30.00 15.68
C THR A 116 -7.84 31.11 14.66
N LEU A 117 -9.09 31.58 14.52
CA LEU A 117 -9.43 32.64 13.58
C LEU A 117 -8.88 34.01 14.00
N LEU A 118 -8.85 34.29 15.30
CA LEU A 118 -8.37 35.57 15.85
C LEU A 118 -6.84 35.67 15.93
N ASP A 119 -6.15 34.52 16.00
CA ASP A 119 -4.68 34.45 16.03
C ASP A 119 -4.06 34.49 14.62
N LEU A 120 -4.86 34.58 13.55
CA LEU A 120 -4.36 34.74 12.18
C LEU A 120 -3.68 36.10 12.01
N ALA A 121 -2.40 36.09 11.63
CA ALA A 121 -1.66 37.31 11.36
C ALA A 121 -2.26 38.06 10.16
N PRO A 122 -2.33 39.40 10.20
CA PRO A 122 -2.76 40.18 9.05
C PRO A 122 -1.82 39.94 7.87
N GLY A 123 -2.39 39.64 6.70
CA GLY A 123 -1.63 39.51 5.46
C GLY A 123 -0.97 40.85 5.13
N THR A 124 0.37 40.86 5.08
CA THR A 124 1.12 42.04 4.62
C THR A 124 1.33 41.94 3.13
N LEU A 125 1.05 43.01 2.40
CA LEU A 125 1.32 43.08 0.97
C LEU A 125 2.82 43.02 0.70
N SER A 126 3.21 42.33 -0.37
CA SER A 126 4.57 42.44 -0.90
C SER A 126 4.83 43.86 -1.41
N LYS A 127 6.11 44.20 -1.61
CA LYS A 127 6.45 45.48 -2.24
C LYS A 127 5.84 45.61 -3.63
N GLU A 128 5.87 44.55 -4.42
CA GLU A 128 5.27 44.56 -5.76
C GLU A 128 3.74 44.78 -5.70
N GLU A 129 3.06 44.18 -4.72
CA GLU A 129 1.62 44.34 -4.55
C GLU A 129 1.23 45.75 -4.09
N GLN A 130 2.03 46.37 -3.22
CA GLN A 130 1.81 47.74 -2.78
C GLN A 130 2.04 48.75 -3.92
N GLU A 131 3.11 48.56 -4.70
CA GLU A 131 3.42 49.40 -5.87
C GLU A 131 2.36 49.29 -6.98
N PHE A 132 1.59 48.20 -7.02
CA PHE A 132 0.48 48.05 -7.96
C PHE A 132 -0.78 48.83 -7.56
N LEU A 133 -1.01 49.02 -6.26
CA LEU A 133 -2.22 49.67 -5.73
C LEU A 133 -2.10 51.20 -5.59
N ASP A 134 -0.88 51.71 -5.43
CA ASP A 134 -0.56 53.15 -5.34
C ASP A 134 -0.44 53.82 -6.72
#